data_AF-A0A931ZYR9-F1
#
_entry.id   AF-A0A931ZYR9-F1
#
_cell.length_a   1.000
_cell.length_b   1.000
_cell.length_c   1.000
_cell.angle_alpha   90.00
_cell.angle_beta   90.00
_cell.angle_gamma   90.00
#
_symmetry.space_group_name_H-M   'P 1'
#
loop_
_entity.id
_entity.type
_entity.pdbx_description
1 polymer ?
#
loop_
_entity_poly.entity_id
_entity_poly.type
_entity_poly.pdbx_seq_one_letter_code
_entity_poly.pdbx_strand_id
1 'polypeptide(L)' 'MEDRIVKNFAKEQQALVLARILTDKPVTPDFSEIESNPRARSAKMRVLEKLA' A
#
# COMPACT_ATOMS: atom_id res chain seq x y z
N MET A 1 -4.11 -3.06 12.03
CA MET A 1 -4.30 -1.61 12.32
C MET A 1 -3.51 -0.75 11.34
N GLU A 2 -2.29 -1.17 10.98
CA GLU A 2 -1.36 -0.42 10.12
C GLU A 2 -1.90 -0.11 8.71
N ASP A 3 -2.52 -1.05 7.99
CA ASP A 3 -3.05 -0.79 6.64
C ASP A 3 -4.06 0.37 6.58
N ARG A 4 -4.85 0.54 7.65
CA ARG A 4 -5.82 1.65 7.75
C ARG A 4 -5.11 3.00 7.94
N ILE A 5 -4.00 3.02 8.69
CA ILE A 5 -3.17 4.21 8.90
C ILE A 5 -2.53 4.63 7.58
N VAL A 6 -1.91 3.68 6.86
CA VAL A 6 -1.26 3.95 5.56
C VAL A 6 -2.28 4.46 4.52
N LYS A 7 -3.48 3.88 4.49
CA LYS A 7 -4.57 4.34 3.60
C LYS A 7 -4.99 5.78 3.91
N ASN A 8 -5.12 6.14 5.18
CA ASN A 8 -5.51 7.49 5.56
C ASN A 8 -4.40 8.49 5.24
N PHE A 9 -3.16 8.18 5.60
CA PHE A 9 -1.99 9.00 5.27
C PHE A 9 -1.88 9.26 3.77
N ALA A 10 -2.01 8.21 2.94
CA ALA A 10 -2.01 8.34 1.48
C ALA A 10 -3.06 9.32 0.95
N LYS A 11 -4.28 9.26 1.51
CA LYS A 11 -5.38 10.17 1.15
C LYS A 11 -5.11 11.60 1.59
N GLU A 12 -4.54 11.78 2.79
CA GLU A 12 -4.17 13.10 3.30
C GLU A 12 -3.09 13.75 2.42
N GLN A 13 -2.05 13.00 2.04
CA GLN A 13 -1.00 13.51 1.15
C GLN A 13 -1.53 13.85 -0.26
N GLN A 14 -2.48 13.05 -0.77
CA GLN A 14 -3.14 13.34 -2.04
C GLN A 14 -4.04 14.57 -1.97
N ALA A 15 -4.76 14.76 -0.86
CA ALA A 15 -5.58 15.96 -0.63
C ALA A 15 -4.73 17.23 -0.53
N LEU A 16 -3.52 17.13 0.01
CA LEU A 16 -2.54 18.22 0.07
C LEU A 16 -1.77 18.43 -1.26
N VAL A 17 -2.05 17.63 -2.30
CA VAL A 17 -1.34 17.65 -3.60
C VAL A 17 0.18 17.39 -3.46
N LEU A 18 0.60 16.75 -2.37
CA LEU A 18 2.00 16.43 -2.09
C LEU A 18 2.41 15.06 -2.66
N ALA A 19 1.44 14.18 -2.87
CA ALA A 19 1.68 12.85 -3.42
C ALA A 19 0.52 12.36 -4.28
N ARG A 20 0.82 11.56 -5.30
CA ARG A 20 -0.16 10.85 -6.12
C ARG A 20 -0.24 9.39 -5.70
N ILE A 21 -1.45 8.90 -5.48
CA ILE A 21 -1.68 7.47 -5.26
C ILE A 21 -1.54 6.74 -6.59
N LEU A 22 -0.57 5.81 -6.65
CA LEU A 22 -0.35 4.96 -7.83
C LEU A 22 -1.20 3.68 -7.77
N THR A 23 -1.38 3.12 -6.57
CA THR A 23 -2.13 1.89 -6.35
C THR A 23 -3.44 2.16 -5.60
N ASP A 24 -4.59 2.09 -6.29
CA ASP A 24 -5.92 2.26 -5.68
C ASP A 24 -6.21 1.18 -4.61
N LYS A 25 -5.87 -0.07 -4.93
CA LYS A 25 -5.95 -1.23 -4.04
C LYS A 25 -4.54 -1.64 -3.60
N PRO A 26 -4.38 -2.14 -2.36
CA PRO A 26 -3.09 -2.67 -1.93
C PRO A 26 -2.70 -3.88 -2.78
N VAL A 27 -1.44 -3.95 -3.18
CA VAL A 27 -0.87 -5.13 -3.83
C VAL A 27 -0.64 -6.19 -2.76
N THR A 28 -1.22 -7.38 -2.98
CA THR A 28 -1.10 -8.54 -2.11
C THR A 28 -0.17 -9.57 -2.75
N PRO A 29 0.54 -10.39 -1.95
CA PRO A 29 1.38 -11.44 -2.50
C PRO A 29 0.55 -12.51 -3.19
N ASP A 30 1.17 -13.18 -4.15
CA ASP A 30 0.56 -14.27 -4.91
C ASP A 30 0.61 -15.60 -4.14
N PHE A 31 -0.13 -16.60 -4.60
CA PHE A 31 -0.29 -17.86 -3.87
C PHE A 31 1.04 -18.61 -3.70
N SER A 32 1.84 -18.71 -4.76
CA SER A 32 3.15 -19.36 -4.72
C SER A 32 4.13 -18.68 -3.76
N GLU A 33 3.99 -17.36 -3.60
CA GLU A 33 4.82 -16.56 -2.70
C GLU A 33 4.42 -16.76 -1.23
N ILE A 34 3.12 -16.97 -0.98
CA ILE A 34 2.60 -17.36 0.34
C ILE A 34 3.01 -18.79 0.69
N GLU A 35 3.02 -19.71 -0.27
CA GLU A 35 3.50 -21.09 -0.03
C GLU A 35 5.00 -21.12 0.31
N SER A 36 5.81 -20.37 -0.43
CA SER A 36 7.26 -20.27 -0.17
C SER A 36 7.58 -19.44 1.08
N ASN A 37 6.74 -18.45 1.41
CA ASN A 37 6.88 -17.59 2.57
C ASN A 37 5.51 -17.33 3.24
N PRO A 38 5.08 -18.20 4.19
CA PRO A 38 3.79 -18.07 4.87
C PRO A 38 3.62 -16.76 5.63
N ARG A 39 4.72 -16.10 6.02
CA ARG A 39 4.69 -14.79 6.69
C ARG A 39 4.25 -13.67 5.77
N ALA A 40 4.36 -13.85 4.44
CA ALA A 40 3.90 -12.87 3.47
C ALA A 40 2.38 -12.78 3.39
N ARG A 41 1.60 -13.78 3.85
CA ARG A 41 0.13 -13.81 3.63
C ARG A 41 -0.62 -12.54 4.07
N SER A 42 -0.09 -11.78 5.03
CA SER A 42 -0.70 -10.55 5.55
C SER A 42 -0.13 -9.27 4.95
N ALA A 43 0.87 -9.37 4.06
CA ALA A 43 1.52 -8.24 3.43
C ALA A 43 0.55 -7.49 2.51
N LYS A 44 0.56 -6.17 2.62
CA LYS A 44 -0.22 -5.24 1.80
C LYS A 44 0.68 -4.08 1.40
N MET A 45 1.05 -4.02 0.13
CA MET A 45 1.88 -2.95 -0.40
C MET A 45 1.00 -1.83 -0.97
N ARG A 46 1.30 -0.58 -0.61
CA ARG A 46 0.67 0.63 -1.17
C ARG A 46 1.76 1.56 -1.65
N VAL A 47 1.63 2.09 -2.87
CA VAL A 47 2.65 2.92 -3.50
C VAL A 47 2.11 4.33 -3.74
N LEU A 48 2.93 5.31 -3.38
CA LEU A 48 2.69 6.75 -3.51
C LEU A 48 3.87 7.37 -4.25
N GLU A 49 3.58 8.24 -5.20
CA GLU A 49 4.60 9.07 -5.86
C GLU A 49 4.57 10.46 -5.23
N LYS A 50 5.73 10.98 -4.81
CA LYS A 50 5.81 12.36 -4.32
C LYS A 50 5.76 13.33 -5.50
N LEU A 51 4.85 14.30 -5.43
CA LEU A 51 4.80 15.40 -6.38
C LEU A 51 5.68 16.53 -5.82
N ALA A 52 6.72 16.89 -6.58
CA ALA A 52 7.66 17.97 -6.24
C ALA A 52 7.15 19.31 -6.74
#